data_AF-A0A2M8NCL6-F1
#
_entry.id   AF-A0A2M8NCL6-F1
#
_cell.length_a   1.000
_cell.length_b   1.000
_cell.length_c   1.000
_cell.angle_alpha   90.00
_cell.angle_beta   90.00
_cell.angle_gamma   90.00
#
_symmetry.space_group_name_H-M   'P 1'
#
loop_
_entity.id
_entity.type
_entity.pdbx_description
1 polymer ?
#
loop_
_entity_poly.entity_id
_entity_poly.type
_entity_poly.pdbx_seq_one_letter_code
_entity_poly.pdbx_strand_id
1 'polypeptide(L)'
;ARTRIFSAFQRMSRFLPQIKRYQKLAKHAESIYVFGVPDVPVPAISNVTYIYLEPHMQLAKEWFLVSYGKDYASALATEEITHIDSPNEQRQFKGIWTFDVSMVAILEEWLTRTVDARPLLVDESQHDGQSQKQFIQRIYTRINKRLDQKTLATETNEQLTAMLHQTIEPALHA
;
A
#
# COMPACT_ATOMS: atom_id res chain seq x y z
N ALA A 1 -1.70 -3.91 -16.85
CA ALA A 1 -0.59 -4.12 -15.91
C ALA A 1 -0.79 -5.46 -15.23
N ARG A 2 0.27 -6.26 -15.08
CA ARG A 2 0.19 -7.54 -14.35
C ARG A 2 0.53 -7.33 -12.89
N THR A 3 -0.15 -6.36 -12.26
CA THR A 3 0.12 -5.98 -10.88
C THR A 3 -1.06 -6.39 -10.03
N ARG A 4 -0.80 -7.18 -9.01
CA ARG A 4 -1.77 -7.49 -7.95
C ARG A 4 -1.58 -6.51 -6.80
N ILE A 5 -2.71 -6.06 -6.25
CA ILE A 5 -2.72 -5.09 -5.16
C ILE A 5 -3.51 -5.67 -3.99
N PHE A 6 -2.91 -5.66 -2.82
CA PHE A 6 -3.58 -5.93 -1.55
C PHE A 6 -3.52 -4.68 -0.69
N SER A 7 -4.63 -4.31 -0.05
CA SER A 7 -4.63 -3.16 0.85
C SER A 7 -5.60 -3.34 2.01
N ALA A 8 -5.17 -2.93 3.21
CA ALA A 8 -6.05 -2.84 4.37
C ALA A 8 -6.27 -1.39 4.77
N PHE A 9 -7.54 -1.05 5.01
CA PHE A 9 -7.95 0.27 5.49
C PHE A 9 -8.43 0.25 6.94
N GLN A 10 -8.30 -0.89 7.63
CA GLN A 10 -8.84 -1.21 8.96
C GLN A 10 -10.38 -1.22 8.99
N ARG A 11 -11.04 -0.19 8.44
CA ARG A 11 -12.49 -0.06 8.28
C ARG A 11 -12.87 0.29 6.84
N MET A 12 -14.01 -0.19 6.37
CA MET A 12 -14.51 0.11 5.03
C MET A 12 -14.89 1.59 4.85
N SER A 13 -15.29 2.28 5.92
CA SER A 13 -15.50 3.74 5.91
C SER A 13 -14.25 4.52 5.51
N ARG A 14 -13.07 4.03 5.91
CA ARG A 14 -11.76 4.62 5.55
C ARG A 14 -11.34 4.35 4.11
N PHE A 15 -11.92 3.33 3.48
CA PHE A 15 -11.74 3.06 2.07
C PHE A 15 -12.57 3.98 1.17
N LEU A 16 -13.74 4.46 1.62
CA LEU A 16 -14.66 5.27 0.79
C LEU A 16 -13.99 6.45 0.05
N PRO A 17 -13.11 7.26 0.67
CA PRO A 17 -12.43 8.35 -0.02
C PRO A 17 -11.53 7.88 -1.19
N GLN A 18 -11.14 6.61 -1.21
CA GLN A 18 -10.25 6.01 -2.20
C GLN A 18 -10.99 5.34 -3.37
N ILE A 19 -12.32 5.26 -3.36
CA ILE A 19 -13.10 4.56 -4.39
C ILE A 19 -12.71 4.97 -5.81
N LYS A 20 -12.67 6.28 -6.10
CA LYS A 20 -12.32 6.79 -7.44
C LYS A 20 -10.92 6.38 -7.87
N ARG A 21 -9.99 6.25 -6.92
CA ARG A 21 -8.61 5.81 -7.19
C ARG A 21 -8.61 4.32 -7.51
N TYR A 22 -9.32 3.51 -6.73
CA TYR A 22 -9.40 2.06 -6.94
C TYR A 22 -10.15 1.68 -8.20
N GLN A 23 -11.19 2.43 -8.59
CA GLN A 23 -11.83 2.28 -9.91
C GLN A 23 -10.86 2.50 -11.08
N LYS A 24 -9.89 3.41 -10.95
CA LYS A 24 -8.86 3.61 -11.98
C LYS A 24 -7.83 2.50 -11.96
N LEU A 25 -7.39 2.07 -10.78
CA LEU A 25 -6.43 0.97 -10.63
C LEU A 25 -7.00 -0.34 -11.19
N ALA A 26 -8.26 -0.65 -10.89
CA ALA A 26 -8.91 -1.89 -11.27
C ALA A 26 -9.01 -2.10 -12.79
N LYS A 27 -8.98 -1.02 -13.59
CA LYS A 27 -8.93 -1.09 -15.07
C LYS A 27 -7.61 -1.64 -15.61
N HIS A 28 -6.56 -1.58 -14.81
CA HIS A 28 -5.20 -1.92 -15.23
C HIS A 28 -4.56 -3.02 -14.39
N ALA A 29 -4.99 -3.22 -13.15
CA ALA A 29 -4.49 -4.25 -12.25
C ALA A 29 -4.90 -5.65 -12.71
N GLU A 30 -4.11 -6.66 -12.33
CA GLU A 30 -4.48 -8.06 -12.52
C GLU A 30 -5.64 -8.42 -11.59
N SER A 31 -5.54 -8.04 -10.32
CA SER A 31 -6.61 -8.13 -9.32
C SER A 31 -6.31 -7.19 -8.15
N ILE A 32 -7.35 -6.82 -7.41
CA ILE A 32 -7.23 -5.96 -6.22
C ILE A 32 -8.03 -6.57 -5.07
N TYR A 33 -7.42 -6.65 -3.89
CA TYR A 33 -8.05 -7.11 -2.67
C TYR A 33 -8.03 -5.99 -1.63
N VAL A 34 -9.19 -5.67 -1.07
CA VAL A 34 -9.36 -4.60 -0.09
C VAL A 34 -9.89 -5.17 1.21
N PHE A 35 -9.10 -5.09 2.26
CA PHE A 35 -9.40 -5.59 3.60
C PHE A 35 -9.95 -4.47 4.50
N GLY A 36 -10.92 -4.82 5.34
CA GLY A 36 -11.41 -3.94 6.39
C GLY A 36 -12.63 -4.49 7.12
N VAL A 37 -12.88 -3.94 8.30
CA VAL A 37 -14.11 -4.18 9.05
C VAL A 37 -15.29 -3.56 8.28
N PRO A 38 -16.39 -4.30 8.03
CA PRO A 38 -17.55 -3.85 7.25
C PRO A 38 -18.46 -2.90 8.06
N ASP A 39 -17.94 -1.74 8.45
CA ASP A 39 -18.69 -0.74 9.22
C ASP A 39 -19.68 0.09 8.37
N VAL A 40 -19.51 0.06 7.04
CA VAL A 40 -20.40 0.72 6.08
C VAL A 40 -20.51 -0.10 4.79
N PRO A 41 -21.61 0.02 4.02
CA PRO A 41 -21.67 -0.55 2.68
C PRO A 41 -20.68 0.15 1.74
N VAL A 42 -20.05 -0.64 0.87
CA VAL A 42 -19.14 -0.16 -0.18
C VAL A 42 -19.71 -0.50 -1.55
N PRO A 43 -19.63 0.40 -2.54
CA PRO A 43 -20.10 0.10 -3.90
C PRO A 43 -19.21 -0.97 -4.53
N ALA A 44 -19.82 -1.90 -5.27
CA ALA A 44 -19.06 -2.88 -6.03
C ALA A 44 -18.17 -2.19 -7.08
N ILE A 45 -16.91 -2.63 -7.17
CA ILE A 45 -15.97 -2.21 -8.21
C ILE A 45 -15.53 -3.46 -8.94
N SER A 46 -15.70 -3.50 -10.26
CA SER A 46 -15.20 -4.61 -11.08
C SER A 46 -13.70 -4.80 -10.85
N ASN A 47 -13.26 -6.06 -10.74
CA ASN A 47 -11.86 -6.43 -10.47
C ASN A 47 -11.32 -5.99 -9.08
N VAL A 48 -12.23 -5.73 -8.13
CA VAL A 48 -11.90 -5.53 -6.71
C VAL A 48 -12.69 -6.54 -5.89
N THR A 49 -11.99 -7.28 -5.03
CA THR A 49 -12.56 -8.19 -4.05
C THR A 49 -12.45 -7.57 -2.66
N TYR A 50 -13.58 -7.43 -1.96
CA TYR A 50 -13.60 -6.97 -0.58
C TYR A 50 -13.43 -8.16 0.37
N ILE A 51 -12.48 -8.05 1.29
CA ILE A 51 -12.21 -9.04 2.34
C ILE A 51 -12.65 -8.43 3.67
N TYR A 52 -13.76 -8.93 4.21
CA TYR A 52 -14.28 -8.43 5.46
C TYR A 52 -13.55 -9.07 6.64
N LEU A 53 -13.08 -8.22 7.54
CA LEU A 53 -12.36 -8.63 8.74
C LEU A 53 -13.24 -8.49 9.97
N GLU A 54 -13.06 -9.41 10.90
CA GLU A 54 -13.61 -9.25 12.24
C GLU A 54 -12.78 -8.24 13.04
N PRO A 55 -13.40 -7.35 13.86
CA PRO A 55 -12.68 -6.28 14.56
C PRO A 55 -11.56 -6.76 15.50
N HIS A 56 -11.63 -8.01 15.98
CA HIS A 56 -10.65 -8.58 16.90
C HIS A 56 -9.43 -9.19 16.20
N MET A 57 -9.46 -9.34 14.87
CA MET A 57 -8.32 -9.84 14.11
C MET A 57 -7.19 -8.82 14.15
N GLN A 58 -5.94 -9.30 14.26
CA GLN A 58 -4.77 -8.41 14.24
C GLN A 58 -4.72 -7.58 12.95
N LEU A 59 -5.03 -8.20 11.80
CA LEU A 59 -5.08 -7.53 10.50
C LEU A 59 -6.10 -6.37 10.44
N ALA A 60 -7.12 -6.36 11.30
CA ALA A 60 -8.09 -5.26 11.37
C ALA A 60 -7.50 -3.99 12.01
N LYS A 61 -6.36 -4.11 12.71
CA LYS A 61 -5.61 -2.99 13.30
C LYS A 61 -4.53 -2.45 12.37
N GLU A 62 -4.20 -3.19 11.32
CA GLU A 62 -3.12 -2.85 10.41
C GLU A 62 -3.63 -2.04 9.22
N TRP A 63 -2.81 -1.08 8.79
CA TRP A 63 -2.99 -0.40 7.52
C TRP A 63 -1.83 -0.79 6.60
N PHE A 64 -2.14 -1.38 5.45
CA PHE A 64 -1.08 -1.79 4.53
C PHE A 64 -1.48 -1.59 3.07
N LEU A 65 -0.45 -1.54 2.23
CA LEU A 65 -0.55 -1.56 0.78
C LEU A 65 0.61 -2.39 0.23
N VAL A 66 0.28 -3.52 -0.37
CA VAL A 66 1.21 -4.37 -1.11
C VAL A 66 0.86 -4.29 -2.58
N SER A 67 1.83 -3.95 -3.41
CA SER A 67 1.72 -3.93 -4.86
C SER A 67 2.83 -4.80 -5.41
N TYR A 68 2.48 -5.84 -6.15
CA TYR A 68 3.46 -6.73 -6.75
C TYR A 68 3.14 -6.99 -8.21
N GLY A 69 4.14 -6.79 -9.07
CA GLY A 69 4.04 -7.04 -10.50
C GLY A 69 5.38 -6.86 -11.18
N LYS A 70 5.38 -7.12 -12.48
CA LYS A 70 6.60 -7.12 -13.30
C LYS A 70 7.40 -5.82 -13.17
N ASP A 71 6.72 -4.69 -13.29
CA ASP A 71 7.37 -3.39 -13.43
C ASP A 71 7.49 -2.64 -12.10
N TYR A 72 6.74 -3.07 -11.08
CA TYR A 72 6.69 -2.38 -9.79
C TYR A 72 6.34 -3.31 -8.63
N ALA A 73 7.20 -3.32 -7.60
CA ALA A 73 7.02 -4.04 -6.35
C ALA A 73 7.23 -3.10 -5.15
N SER A 74 6.27 -3.02 -4.24
CA SER A 74 6.42 -2.26 -2.99
C SER A 74 5.42 -2.73 -1.94
N ALA A 75 5.85 -2.72 -0.68
CA ALA A 75 5.00 -2.96 0.46
C ALA A 75 5.16 -1.85 1.48
N LEU A 76 4.05 -1.24 1.88
CA LEU A 76 3.96 -0.36 3.03
C LEU A 76 3.04 -1.04 4.04
N ALA A 77 3.56 -1.41 5.19
CA ALA A 77 2.80 -2.07 6.25
C ALA A 77 2.97 -1.28 7.55
N THR A 78 1.85 -0.94 8.18
CA THR A 78 1.84 -0.18 9.42
C THR A 78 0.89 -0.76 10.44
N GLU A 79 1.28 -0.65 11.69
CA GLU A 79 0.43 -0.88 12.86
C GLU A 79 0.06 0.48 13.45
N GLU A 80 -1.22 0.65 13.79
CA GLU A 80 -1.68 1.83 14.49
C GLU A 80 -1.22 1.79 15.95
N ILE A 81 -0.51 2.83 16.39
CA ILE A 81 -0.05 2.99 17.78
C ILE A 81 -1.17 3.55 18.66
N THR A 82 -2.05 4.33 18.05
CA THR A 82 -3.21 4.97 18.69
C THR A 82 -4.43 4.05 18.73
N HIS A 83 -5.55 4.54 19.28
CA HIS A 83 -6.79 3.78 19.25
C HIS A 83 -7.43 3.85 17.85
N ILE A 84 -8.07 2.77 17.39
CA ILE A 84 -8.72 2.72 16.07
C ILE A 84 -9.81 3.79 15.89
N ASP A 85 -10.37 4.33 16.98
CA ASP A 85 -11.37 5.40 16.96
C ASP A 85 -10.78 6.81 17.14
N SER A 86 -9.46 6.95 17.21
CA SER A 86 -8.81 8.25 17.30
C SER A 86 -9.12 9.10 16.06
N PRO A 87 -9.36 10.42 16.22
CA PRO A 87 -9.54 11.34 15.09
C PRO A 87 -8.37 11.24 14.13
N ASN A 88 -8.62 11.25 12.81
CA ASN A 88 -7.59 11.00 11.79
C ASN A 88 -6.30 11.82 11.96
N GLU A 89 -6.41 13.07 12.40
CA GLU A 89 -5.28 14.00 12.60
C GLU A 89 -4.38 13.61 13.78
N GLN A 90 -4.89 12.81 14.71
CA GLN A 90 -4.18 12.36 15.91
C GLN A 90 -3.64 10.95 15.78
N ARG A 91 -3.94 10.26 14.67
CA ARG A 91 -3.57 8.86 14.49
C ARG A 91 -2.10 8.75 14.17
N GLN A 92 -1.43 7.86 14.90
CA GLN A 92 -0.02 7.59 14.72
C GLN A 92 0.17 6.13 14.32
N PHE A 93 1.13 5.93 13.43
CA PHE A 93 1.43 4.63 12.87
C PHE A 93 2.91 4.36 12.98
N LYS A 94 3.24 3.11 13.28
CA LYS A 94 4.59 2.58 13.15
C LYS A 94 4.59 1.58 12.01
N GLY A 95 5.57 1.64 11.14
CA GLY A 95 5.62 0.69 10.04
C GLY A 95 6.88 0.75 9.21
N ILE A 96 6.87 -0.08 8.19
CA ILE A 96 7.95 -0.22 7.23
C ILE A 96 7.42 0.04 5.83
N TRP A 97 8.20 0.77 5.06
CA TRP A 97 8.04 0.85 3.62
C TRP A 97 9.23 0.17 2.97
N THR A 98 8.99 -0.72 2.03
CA THR A 98 10.03 -1.44 1.30
C THR A 98 9.73 -1.52 -0.20
N PHE A 99 10.81 -1.64 -0.96
CA PHE A 99 10.85 -1.88 -2.40
C PHE A 99 11.64 -3.14 -2.75
N ASP A 100 12.08 -3.89 -1.74
CA ASP A 100 12.77 -5.16 -1.89
C ASP A 100 11.82 -6.19 -2.54
N VAL A 101 12.19 -6.65 -3.72
CA VAL A 101 11.32 -7.49 -4.55
C VAL A 101 11.04 -8.83 -3.89
N SER A 102 12.06 -9.44 -3.27
CA SER A 102 11.95 -10.74 -2.60
C SER A 102 11.02 -10.66 -1.40
N MET A 103 11.16 -9.62 -0.56
CA MET A 103 10.26 -9.40 0.58
C MET A 103 8.82 -9.15 0.13
N VAL A 104 8.62 -8.35 -0.93
CA VAL A 104 7.27 -8.06 -1.44
C VAL A 104 6.65 -9.31 -2.09
N ALA A 105 7.44 -10.15 -2.76
CA ALA A 105 6.98 -11.42 -3.32
C ALA A 105 6.48 -12.39 -2.23
N ILE A 106 7.21 -12.50 -1.12
CA ILE A 106 6.79 -13.31 0.03
C ILE A 106 5.46 -12.81 0.61
N LEU A 107 5.30 -11.49 0.74
CA LEU A 107 4.04 -10.89 1.22
C LEU A 107 2.88 -11.13 0.24
N GLU A 108 3.12 -10.98 -1.06
CA GLU A 108 2.14 -11.28 -2.11
C GLU A 108 1.68 -12.74 -2.05
N GLU A 109 2.62 -13.68 -1.93
CA GLU A 109 2.32 -15.10 -1.88
C GLU A 109 1.49 -15.44 -0.64
N TRP A 110 1.87 -14.92 0.52
CA TRP A 110 1.16 -15.14 1.77
C TRP A 110 -0.27 -14.59 1.73
N LEU A 111 -0.44 -13.37 1.22
CA LEU A 111 -1.76 -12.75 1.07
C LEU A 111 -2.62 -13.47 0.04
N THR A 112 -2.05 -13.89 -1.09
CA THR A 112 -2.72 -14.70 -2.11
C THR A 112 -3.30 -15.99 -1.52
N ARG A 113 -2.53 -16.71 -0.72
CA ARG A 113 -3.00 -17.91 -0.02
C ARG A 113 -4.09 -17.59 1.00
N THR A 114 -3.94 -16.49 1.74
CA THR A 114 -4.88 -16.07 2.78
C THR A 114 -6.28 -15.78 2.23
N VAL A 115 -6.37 -15.23 1.01
CA VAL A 115 -7.65 -14.92 0.36
C VAL A 115 -8.11 -16.01 -0.62
N ASP A 116 -7.45 -17.16 -0.63
CA ASP A 116 -7.71 -18.28 -1.56
C ASP A 116 -7.72 -17.84 -3.05
N ALA A 117 -6.81 -16.92 -3.40
CA ALA A 117 -6.67 -16.45 -4.76
C ALA A 117 -5.78 -17.39 -5.58
N ARG A 118 -6.01 -17.42 -6.89
CA ARG A 118 -5.10 -18.08 -7.82
C ARG A 118 -3.70 -17.46 -7.73
N PRO A 119 -2.62 -18.26 -7.76
CA PRO A 119 -1.25 -17.75 -7.81
C PRO A 119 -1.06 -16.74 -8.94
N LEU A 120 -0.32 -15.67 -8.66
CA LEU A 120 0.03 -14.71 -9.69
C LEU A 120 1.11 -15.32 -10.60
N LEU A 121 0.91 -15.26 -11.92
CA LEU A 121 1.87 -15.76 -12.91
C LEU A 121 2.93 -14.69 -13.23
N VAL A 122 3.56 -14.16 -12.18
CA VAL A 122 4.70 -13.25 -12.26
C VAL A 122 5.73 -13.79 -11.28
N ASP A 123 6.82 -14.32 -11.83
CA ASP A 123 7.96 -14.79 -11.05
C ASP A 123 8.92 -13.63 -10.76
N GLU A 124 9.63 -13.70 -9.64
CA GLU A 124 10.62 -12.69 -9.24
C GLU A 124 11.70 -12.47 -10.32
N SER A 125 12.11 -13.52 -11.03
CA SER A 125 13.06 -13.45 -12.14
C SER A 125 12.56 -12.63 -13.34
N GLN A 126 11.24 -12.40 -13.43
CA GLN A 126 10.64 -11.60 -14.50
C GLN A 126 10.59 -10.11 -14.15
N HIS A 127 10.95 -9.73 -12.93
CA HIS A 127 10.88 -8.36 -12.46
C HIS A 127 11.82 -7.43 -13.25
N ASP A 128 11.29 -6.29 -13.67
CA ASP A 128 12.02 -5.25 -14.40
C ASP A 128 12.54 -4.19 -13.42
N GLY A 129 13.78 -4.40 -12.97
CA GLY A 129 14.47 -3.49 -12.05
C GLY A 129 14.64 -2.07 -12.62
N GLN A 130 14.68 -1.90 -13.95
CA GLN A 130 14.80 -0.58 -14.55
C GLN A 130 13.47 0.18 -14.47
N SER A 131 12.36 -0.50 -14.76
CA SER A 131 11.02 0.07 -14.56
C SER A 131 10.76 0.41 -13.09
N GLN A 132 11.15 -0.48 -12.16
CA GLN A 132 11.07 -0.26 -10.72
C GLN A 132 11.79 1.04 -10.32
N LYS A 133 13.06 1.22 -10.72
CA LYS A 133 13.83 2.45 -10.46
C LYS A 133 13.15 3.70 -11.01
N GLN A 134 12.57 3.63 -12.22
CA GLN A 134 11.83 4.77 -12.79
C GLN A 134 10.59 5.14 -11.95
N PHE A 135 9.86 4.16 -11.43
CA PHE A 135 8.72 4.42 -10.55
C PHE A 135 9.16 4.99 -9.19
N ILE A 136 10.22 4.44 -8.58
CA ILE A 136 10.79 4.97 -7.33
C ILE A 136 11.26 6.41 -7.55
N GLN A 137 11.89 6.73 -8.68
CA GLN A 137 12.32 8.10 -9.00
C GLN A 137 11.13 9.07 -9.08
N ARG A 138 10.02 8.65 -9.70
CA ARG A 138 8.79 9.45 -9.75
C ARG A 138 8.19 9.68 -8.36
N ILE A 139 8.31 8.70 -7.47
CA ILE A 139 7.89 8.81 -6.07
C ILE A 139 8.78 9.83 -5.34
N TYR A 140 10.10 9.69 -5.47
CA TYR A 140 11.10 10.62 -4.92
C TYR A 140 10.81 12.07 -5.33
N THR A 141 10.68 12.33 -6.64
CA THR A 141 10.37 13.67 -7.16
C THR A 141 9.05 14.22 -6.62
N ARG A 142 8.02 13.38 -6.47
CA ARG A 142 6.72 13.82 -5.94
C ARG A 142 6.80 14.19 -4.46
N ILE A 143 7.55 13.44 -3.66
CA ILE A 143 7.70 13.72 -2.23
C ILE A 143 8.54 14.98 -2.03
N ASN A 144 9.66 15.14 -2.75
CA ASN A 144 10.43 16.38 -2.70
C ASN A 144 9.59 17.61 -3.08
N LYS A 145 8.80 17.52 -4.16
CA LYS A 145 7.89 18.61 -4.54
C LYS A 145 6.89 18.97 -3.43
N ARG A 146 6.50 18.01 -2.58
CA ARG A 146 5.63 18.26 -1.43
C ARG A 146 6.39 18.93 -0.29
N LEU A 147 7.61 18.49 0.00
CA LEU A 147 8.47 19.12 1.01
C LEU A 147 8.77 20.59 0.69
N ASP A 148 8.94 20.91 -0.60
CA ASP A 148 9.16 22.29 -1.05
C ASP A 148 7.92 23.20 -0.84
N GLN A 149 6.73 22.60 -0.76
CA GLN A 149 5.50 23.33 -0.46
C GLN A 149 5.47 23.61 1.05
N LYS A 150 5.82 24.85 1.44
CA LYS A 150 5.85 25.38 2.83
C LYS A 150 4.52 25.33 3.62
N THR A 151 3.58 24.49 3.23
CA THR A 151 2.23 24.37 3.79
C THR A 151 2.08 23.18 4.74
N LEU A 152 3.08 22.31 4.85
CA LEU A 152 3.07 21.14 5.73
C LEU A 152 3.54 21.51 7.14
N ALA A 153 2.93 20.88 8.15
CA ALA A 153 3.39 20.96 9.53
C ALA A 153 4.82 20.43 9.65
N THR A 154 5.63 21.02 10.53
CA THR A 154 7.06 20.68 10.73
C THR A 154 7.27 19.19 10.96
N GLU A 155 6.46 18.56 11.82
CA GLU A 155 6.54 17.13 12.11
C GLU A 155 6.28 16.25 10.88
N THR A 156 5.33 16.63 10.03
CA THR A 156 5.07 15.91 8.77
C THR A 156 6.26 16.04 7.81
N ASN A 157 6.91 17.20 7.75
CA ASN A 157 8.11 17.38 6.92
C ASN A 157 9.29 16.54 7.41
N GLU A 158 9.50 16.46 8.73
CA GLU A 158 10.54 15.61 9.32
C GLU A 158 10.30 14.13 9.00
N GLN A 159 9.06 13.65 9.15
CA GLN A 159 8.71 12.27 8.81
C GLN A 159 8.89 11.95 7.32
N LEU A 160 8.46 12.85 6.43
CA LEU A 160 8.64 12.68 4.98
C LEU A 160 10.12 12.69 4.59
N THR A 161 10.92 13.55 5.22
CA THR A 161 12.38 13.61 5.02
C THR A 161 13.05 12.33 5.49
N ALA A 162 12.66 11.81 6.67
CA ALA A 162 13.14 10.53 7.17
C ALA A 162 12.79 9.37 6.21
N MET A 163 11.57 9.32 5.67
CA MET A 163 11.17 8.30 4.69
C MET A 163 11.99 8.37 3.39
N LEU A 164 12.34 9.58 2.92
CA LEU A 164 13.20 9.73 1.74
C LEU A 164 14.57 9.09 1.96
N HIS A 165 15.25 9.46 3.05
CA HIS A 165 16.61 9.01 3.32
C HIS A 165 16.68 7.53 3.74
N GLN A 166 15.71 7.05 4.50
CA GLN A 166 15.76 5.69 5.06
C GLN A 166 15.21 4.62 4.12
N THR A 167 14.34 4.98 3.18
CA THR A 167 13.68 4.00 2.30
C THR A 167 13.89 4.29 0.82
N ILE A 168 13.58 5.51 0.36
CA ILE A 168 13.49 5.78 -1.08
C ILE A 168 14.87 5.91 -1.71
N GLU A 169 15.78 6.67 -1.09
CA GLU A 169 17.14 6.86 -1.60
C GLU A 169 17.92 5.53 -1.67
N PRO A 170 17.94 4.68 -0.61
CA PRO A 170 18.55 3.35 -0.72
C PRO A 170 17.96 2.51 -1.86
N ALA A 171 16.63 2.54 -2.03
CA ALA A 171 15.96 1.78 -3.07
C ALA A 171 16.23 2.27 -4.51
N LEU A 172 16.62 3.54 -4.69
CA LEU A 172 17.08 4.07 -5.98
C LEU A 172 18.48 3.57 -6.36
N HIS A 173 19.32 3.30 -5.35
CA HIS A 173 20.73 2.97 -5.52
C HIS A 173 21.05 1.47 -5.41
N ALA A 174 20.11 0.65 -4.92
CA ALA A 174 20.15 -0.81 -4.97
C ALA A 174 20.03 -1.34 -6.40
#